data_AF-A0A137PAF4-F1
#
_entry.id   AF-A0A137PAF4-F1
#
_cell.length_a   1.000
_cell.length_b   1.000
_cell.length_c   1.000
_cell.angle_alpha   90.00
_cell.angle_beta   90.00
_cell.angle_gamma   90.00
#
_symmetry.space_group_name_H-M   'P 1'
#
loop_
_entity.id
_entity.type
_entity.pdbx_description
1 polymer ?
#
loop_
_entity_poly.entity_id
_entity_poly.type
_entity_poly.pdbx_seq_one_letter_code
_entity_poly.pdbx_strand_id
1 'polypeptide(L)'
;RGNPILSNVRAVPWEYKDIVPDYVVGKTTCVLYLSLKYHKLYPDYIFQRVQKLRSNYQLRIILCRVDIPDPDRYLLELTKLTMNANLTLLLSWNDEEAG
;
A
#
# COMPACT_ATOMS: atom_id res chain seq x y z
N ARG A 1 -5.12 3.41 -12.56
CA ARG A 1 -4.64 2.96 -13.89
C ARG A 1 -3.13 3.21 -13.94
N GLY A 2 -2.33 2.22 -14.35
CA GLY A 2 -0.87 2.36 -14.51
C GLY A 2 0.03 1.83 -13.39
N ASN A 3 -0.41 0.85 -12.59
CA ASN A 3 0.48 0.22 -11.60
C ASN A 3 1.25 -0.95 -12.25
N PRO A 4 2.59 -0.86 -12.43
CA PRO A 4 3.41 -1.93 -13.05
C PRO A 4 3.43 -3.24 -12.24
N ILE A 5 2.94 -3.21 -10.98
CA ILE A 5 2.77 -4.41 -10.15
C ILE A 5 1.68 -5.34 -10.70
N LEU A 6 0.68 -4.80 -11.42
CA LEU A 6 -0.41 -5.60 -11.99
C LEU A 6 0.06 -6.62 -13.05
N SER A 7 1.23 -6.42 -13.65
CA SER A 7 1.85 -7.37 -14.59
C SER A 7 2.51 -8.58 -13.93
N ASN A 8 2.84 -8.47 -12.63
CA ASN A 8 3.57 -9.50 -11.89
C ASN A 8 2.66 -10.35 -10.99
N VAL A 9 1.43 -9.88 -10.70
CA VAL A 9 0.38 -10.68 -10.05
C VAL A 9 -0.19 -11.71 -11.04
N ARG A 10 0.58 -12.77 -11.32
CA ARG A 10 0.17 -13.87 -12.21
C ARG A 10 -0.58 -14.99 -11.49
N ALA A 11 -0.60 -14.97 -10.15
CA ALA A 11 -1.14 -16.06 -9.35
C ALA A 11 -2.66 -15.94 -9.05
N VAL A 12 -3.27 -14.76 -9.22
CA VAL A 12 -4.66 -14.52 -8.81
C VAL A 12 -5.40 -13.64 -9.83
N PRO A 13 -6.61 -14.01 -10.29
CA PRO A 13 -7.41 -13.17 -11.17
C PRO A 13 -7.80 -11.86 -10.47
N TRP A 14 -7.62 -10.74 -11.16
CA TRP A 14 -7.97 -9.40 -10.67
C TRP A 14 -9.04 -8.75 -11.55
N GLU A 15 -9.88 -7.91 -10.96
CA GLU A 15 -10.95 -7.19 -11.65
C GLU A 15 -10.91 -5.71 -11.20
N TYR A 16 -11.06 -4.77 -12.14
CA TYR A 16 -11.23 -3.36 -11.79
C TYR A 16 -12.61 -3.15 -11.15
N LYS A 17 -12.65 -2.81 -9.87
CA LYS A 17 -13.85 -2.30 -9.20
C LYS A 17 -13.60 -0.91 -8.62
N ASP A 18 -14.68 -0.16 -8.42
CA ASP A 18 -14.64 1.12 -7.71
C ASP A 18 -14.55 0.81 -6.21
N ILE A 19 -13.33 0.57 -5.73
CA ILE A 19 -13.02 0.13 -4.36
C ILE A 19 -12.21 1.20 -3.63
N VAL A 20 -12.47 1.33 -2.32
CA VAL A 20 -11.72 2.24 -1.45
C VAL A 20 -10.25 1.81 -1.35
N PRO A 21 -9.86 0.56 -1.08
CA PRO A 21 -8.45 0.14 -1.16
C PRO A 21 -7.97 -0.04 -2.62
N ASP A 22 -6.64 -0.05 -2.84
CA ASP A 22 -6.08 -0.27 -4.19
C ASP A 22 -6.23 -1.73 -4.64
N TYR A 23 -6.25 -2.66 -3.68
CA TYR A 23 -6.49 -4.08 -3.90
C TYR A 23 -7.34 -4.67 -2.77
N VAL A 24 -8.21 -5.62 -3.12
CA VAL A 24 -8.95 -6.46 -2.16
C VAL A 24 -8.52 -7.90 -2.39
N VAL A 25 -7.88 -8.51 -1.38
CA VAL A 25 -7.26 -9.83 -1.47
C VAL A 25 -8.04 -10.81 -0.59
N GLY A 26 -9.33 -10.97 -0.88
CA GLY A 26 -10.27 -11.77 -0.10
C GLY A 26 -11.42 -10.95 0.49
N LYS A 27 -12.26 -11.58 1.33
CA LYS A 27 -13.47 -10.93 1.88
C LYS A 27 -13.19 -9.90 2.97
N THR A 28 -12.11 -10.07 3.73
CA THR A 28 -11.78 -9.27 4.92
C THR A 28 -10.38 -8.65 4.87
N THR A 29 -9.69 -8.79 3.73
CA THR A 29 -8.30 -8.34 3.55
C THR A 29 -8.22 -7.30 2.44
N CYS A 30 -7.53 -6.20 2.72
CA CYS A 30 -7.23 -5.19 1.72
C CYS A 30 -5.76 -4.82 1.69
N VAL A 31 -5.29 -4.38 0.53
CA VAL A 31 -3.94 -3.86 0.34
C VAL A 31 -4.02 -2.46 -0.27
N LEU A 32 -3.28 -1.53 0.31
CA LEU A 32 -3.00 -0.22 -0.26
C LEU A 32 -1.62 -0.24 -0.89
N TYR A 33 -1.47 0.43 -2.03
CA TYR A 33 -0.16 0.60 -2.66
C TYR A 33 0.34 2.02 -2.46
N LEU A 34 1.62 2.15 -2.09
CA LEU A 34 2.28 3.43 -1.89
C LEU A 34 3.69 3.39 -2.47
N SER A 35 4.04 4.33 -3.33
CA SER A 35 5.44 4.59 -3.68
C SER A 35 6.01 5.66 -2.75
N LEU A 36 7.24 5.48 -2.26
CA LEU A 36 7.91 6.46 -1.41
C LEU A 36 8.17 7.78 -2.13
N LYS A 37 8.46 7.74 -3.44
CA LYS A 37 8.57 8.91 -4.28
C LYS A 37 7.24 9.69 -4.33
N TYR A 38 6.11 9.00 -4.42
CA TYR A 38 4.79 9.63 -4.36
C TYR A 38 4.47 10.16 -2.96
N HIS A 39 4.77 9.39 -1.92
CA HIS A 39 4.58 9.81 -0.52
C HIS A 39 5.35 11.09 -0.20
N LYS A 40 6.57 11.24 -0.73
CA LYS A 40 7.38 12.45 -0.60
C LYS A 40 6.70 13.69 -1.19
N LEU A 41 5.97 13.55 -2.30
CA LEU A 41 5.26 14.65 -2.96
C LEU A 41 3.92 14.96 -2.26
N TYR A 42 3.24 13.92 -1.76
CA TYR A 42 1.91 14.01 -1.17
C TYR A 42 1.84 13.21 0.15
N PRO A 43 2.39 13.74 1.25
CA PRO A 43 2.46 13.01 2.52
C PRO A 43 1.07 12.69 3.11
N ASP A 44 0.11 13.61 2.96
CA ASP A 44 -1.26 13.44 3.49
C ASP A 44 -2.08 12.37 2.75
N TYR A 45 -1.65 11.96 1.56
CA TYR A 45 -2.39 11.01 0.73
C TYR A 45 -2.66 9.70 1.47
N ILE A 46 -1.61 9.07 2.01
CA ILE A 46 -1.75 7.78 2.69
C ILE A 46 -2.58 7.90 3.96
N PHE A 47 -2.44 9.00 4.69
CA PHE A 47 -3.21 9.24 5.90
C PHE A 47 -4.72 9.33 5.61
N GLN A 48 -5.11 10.06 4.57
CA GLN A 48 -6.49 10.13 4.12
C GLN A 48 -7.01 8.77 3.63
N ARG A 49 -6.20 7.98 2.92
CA ARG A 49 -6.58 6.64 2.45
C ARG A 49 -6.83 5.70 3.63
N VAL A 50 -5.94 5.70 4.63
CA VAL A 50 -6.07 4.91 5.86
C VAL A 50 -7.31 5.33 6.66
N GLN A 51 -7.60 6.63 6.77
CA GLN A 51 -8.82 7.10 7.44
C GLN A 51 -10.10 6.66 6.73
N LYS A 52 -10.12 6.71 5.39
CA LYS A 52 -11.26 6.24 4.58
C LYS A 52 -11.50 4.74 4.69
N LEU A 53 -10.45 3.97 5.00
CA LEU A 53 -10.47 2.52 5.18
C LEU A 53 -11.12 2.04 6.48
N ARG A 54 -11.67 2.95 7.31
CA ARG A 54 -12.44 2.69 8.55
C ARG A 54 -12.80 1.22 8.75
N SER A 55 -12.22 0.55 9.77
CA SER A 55 -12.50 -0.79 10.36
C SER A 55 -13.22 -1.90 9.55
N ASN A 56 -13.37 -1.77 8.24
CA ASN A 56 -14.18 -2.61 7.37
C ASN A 56 -13.41 -3.86 6.92
N TYR A 57 -12.13 -3.95 7.32
CA TYR A 57 -11.23 -5.04 6.98
C TYR A 57 -10.44 -5.43 8.22
N GLN A 58 -10.38 -6.74 8.48
CA GLN A 58 -9.63 -7.30 9.60
C GLN A 58 -8.12 -7.22 9.35
N LEU A 59 -7.71 -7.52 8.11
CA LEU A 59 -6.32 -7.43 7.68
C LEU A 59 -6.15 -6.30 6.68
N ARG A 60 -5.28 -5.35 7.02
CA ARG A 60 -5.05 -4.14 6.21
C ARG A 60 -3.57 -3.97 6.01
N ILE A 61 -3.15 -4.08 4.76
CA ILE A 61 -1.74 -4.10 4.37
C ILE A 61 -1.43 -2.83 3.58
N ILE A 62 -0.28 -2.22 3.82
CA ILE A 62 0.32 -1.20 2.96
C ILE A 62 1.52 -1.84 2.28
N LEU A 63 1.45 -2.01 0.98
CA LEU A 63 2.57 -2.39 0.14
C LEU A 63 3.29 -1.11 -0.30
N CYS A 64 4.47 -0.89 0.30
CA CYS A 64 5.30 0.26 0.08
C CYS A 64 6.44 -0.07 -0.89
N ARG A 65 6.51 0.66 -2.01
CA ARG A 65 7.61 0.61 -2.97
C ARG A 65 8.69 1.59 -2.57
N VAL A 66 9.89 1.06 -2.36
CA VAL A 66 11.08 1.85 -2.00
C VAL A 66 11.79 2.28 -3.27
N ASP A 67 11.43 3.46 -3.78
CA ASP A 67 11.90 4.03 -5.05
C ASP A 67 12.63 5.39 -4.87
N ILE A 68 13.20 5.62 -3.68
CA ILE A 68 14.00 6.79 -3.33
C ILE A 68 15.34 6.38 -2.69
N PRO A 69 16.41 7.18 -2.84
CA PRO A 69 17.74 6.85 -2.31
C PRO A 69 17.84 6.93 -0.78
N ASP A 70 17.08 7.80 -0.12
CA ASP A 70 17.12 8.01 1.34
C ASP A 70 15.75 7.69 1.99
N PRO A 71 15.36 6.41 2.11
CA PRO A 71 14.02 6.04 2.55
C PRO A 71 13.82 6.06 4.07
N ASP A 72 14.90 6.00 4.87
CA ASP A 72 14.84 5.73 6.32
C ASP A 72 13.89 6.65 7.09
N ARG A 73 13.94 7.95 6.80
CA ARG A 73 13.07 8.94 7.46
C ARG A 73 11.59 8.67 7.18
N TYR A 74 11.24 8.35 5.94
CA TYR A 74 9.87 8.10 5.52
C TYR A 74 9.38 6.74 6.01
N LEU A 75 10.25 5.73 6.01
CA LEU A 75 9.94 4.41 6.57
C LEU A 75 9.68 4.48 8.07
N LEU A 76 10.44 5.28 8.82
CA LEU A 76 10.21 5.50 10.24
C LEU A 76 8.84 6.15 10.51
N GLU A 77 8.47 7.15 9.71
CA GLU A 77 7.17 7.81 9.79
C GLU A 77 6.02 6.85 9.45
N LEU A 78 6.14 6.13 8.33
CA LEU A 78 5.13 5.15 7.90
C LEU A 78 4.98 4.02 8.91
N THR A 79 6.07 3.54 9.50
CA THR A 79 6.03 2.48 10.53
C THR A 79 5.27 2.95 11.76
N LYS A 80 5.50 4.19 12.22
CA LYS A 80 4.72 4.77 13.34
C LYS A 80 3.24 4.89 12.99
N LEU A 81 2.92 5.32 11.77
CA LEU A 81 1.56 5.42 11.28
C LEU A 81 0.89 4.04 11.25
N THR A 82 1.55 3.02 10.69
CA THR A 82 1.00 1.67 10.59
C THR A 82 0.80 1.02 11.95
N MET A 83 1.72 1.25 12.90
CA MET A 83 1.57 0.78 14.28
C MET A 83 0.34 1.42 14.94
N ASN A 84 0.18 2.74 14.83
CA ASN A 84 -0.96 3.44 15.43
C ASN A 84 -2.30 3.04 14.80
N ALA A 85 -2.32 2.77 13.50
CA ALA A 85 -3.52 2.42 12.75
C ALA A 85 -3.82 0.90 12.73
N ASN A 86 -2.97 0.07 13.35
CA ASN A 86 -3.02 -1.40 13.29
C ASN A 86 -3.07 -1.92 11.84
N LEU A 87 -2.07 -1.54 11.06
CA LEU A 87 -1.83 -1.92 9.67
C LEU A 87 -0.51 -2.69 9.56
N THR A 88 -0.42 -3.58 8.58
CA THR A 88 0.84 -4.25 8.23
C THR A 88 1.56 -3.47 7.14
N LEU A 89 2.83 -3.12 7.35
CA LEU A 89 3.67 -2.49 6.33
C LEU A 89 4.54 -3.57 5.65
N LEU A 90 4.42 -3.70 4.34
CA LEU A 90 5.29 -4.53 3.50
C LEU A 90 6.16 -3.61 2.65
N LEU A 91 7.46 -3.87 2.58
CA LEU A 91 8.41 -3.10 1.79
C LEU A 91 8.81 -3.90 0.55
N SER A 92 8.97 -3.23 -0.59
CA SER A 92 9.41 -3.82 -1.86
C SER A 92 10.48 -2.96 -2.52
N TRP A 93 11.63 -3.56 -2.83
CA TRP A 93 12.80 -2.87 -3.41
C TRP A 93 12.90 -3.05 -4.93
N ASN A 94 12.16 -4.01 -5.49
CA ASN A 94 11.96 -4.18 -6.92
C ASN A 94 10.46 -4.40 -7.24
N ASP A 95 10.05 -4.20 -8.50
CA ASP A 95 8.66 -4.41 -8.93
C ASP A 95 8.30 -5.92 -8.99
N GLU A 96 9.31 -6.79 -8.94
CA GLU A 96 9.15 -8.24 -8.92
C GLU A 96 8.75 -8.78 -7.53
N GLU A 97 9.27 -8.22 -6.43
CA GLU A 97 8.88 -8.55 -5.04
C GLU A 97 7.48 -8.03 -4.68
N ALA A 98 7.01 -7.03 -5.42
CA ALA A 98 5.73 -6.39 -5.17
C ALA A 98 4.55 -7.09 -5.86
N GLY A 99 4.83 -8.01 -6.79
CA GLY A 99 3.85 -8.76 -7.59
C GLY A 99 3.41 -10.09 -7.01
#